data_AF-A0A938M2K8-F1
#
_entry.id   AF-A0A938M2K8-F1
#
_cell.length_a   1.000
_cell.length_b   1.000
_cell.length_c   1.000
_cell.angle_alpha   90.00
_cell.angle_beta   90.00
_cell.angle_gamma   90.00
#
_symmetry.space_group_name_H-M   'P 1'
#
loop_
_entity.id
_entity.type
_entity.pdbx_description
1 polymer ?
#
loop_
_entity_poly.entity_id
_entity_poly.type
_entity_poly.pdbx_seq_one_letter_code
_entity_poly.pdbx_strand_id
1 'polypeptide(L)' 'MQNGRDYHIHTHYMKCGVAAMTIEAVYRRCEEVGLRSIAITDHLNRREQAPTHLNIRKDMAATPTKMETFFGVE' A
#
# COMPACT_ATOMS: atom_id res chain seq x y z
N MET A 1 17.32 -0.84 4.83
CA MET A 1 16.20 -0.32 4.03
C MET A 1 16.72 0.91 3.30
N GLN A 2 16.78 0.90 1.96
CA GLN A 2 17.43 1.99 1.21
C GLN A 2 16.71 3.33 1.47
N ASN A 3 17.40 4.25 2.13
CA ASN A 3 17.05 5.67 2.25
C ASN A 3 15.63 6.01 2.75
N GLY A 4 15.03 5.18 3.61
CA GLY A 4 13.69 5.44 4.16
C GLY A 4 12.58 5.36 3.11
N ARG A 5 12.74 4.49 2.09
CA ARG A 5 11.78 4.30 1.00
C ARG A 5 11.46 2.83 0.79
N ASP A 6 10.21 2.56 0.42
CA ASP A 6 9.77 1.23 0.00
C ASP A 6 8.62 1.36 -1.01
N TYR A 7 8.88 0.94 -2.25
CA TYR A 7 7.91 1.05 -3.35
C TYR A 7 7.30 -0.29 -3.75
N HIS A 8 7.50 -1.33 -2.92
CA HIS A 8 6.97 -2.65 -3.17
C HIS A 8 6.24 -3.18 -1.94
N ILE A 9 4.98 -2.77 -1.76
CA ILE A 9 4.16 -3.16 -0.61
C ILE A 9 2.81 -3.71 -1.09
N HIS A 10 2.44 -4.87 -0.53
CA HIS A 10 1.14 -5.51 -0.75
C HIS A 10 0.21 -5.33 0.44
N THR A 11 -1.09 -5.42 0.15
CA THR A 11 -2.17 -5.30 1.13
C THR A 11 -3.02 -6.56 1.15
N HIS A 12 -4.01 -6.58 2.04
CA HIS A 12 -4.99 -7.65 2.12
C HIS A 12 -5.95 -7.71 0.91
N TYR A 13 -6.03 -6.65 0.09
CA TYR A 13 -7.01 -6.54 -1.00
C TYR A 13 -6.86 -7.62 -2.07
N MET A 14 -5.62 -8.02 -2.40
CA MET A 14 -5.36 -9.07 -3.38
C MET A 14 -5.14 -10.46 -2.78
N LYS A 15 -5.43 -10.64 -1.48
CA LYS A 15 -5.23 -11.90 -0.73
C LYS A 15 -3.79 -12.43 -0.72
N CYS A 16 -2.82 -11.60 -1.12
CA CYS A 16 -1.39 -11.90 -1.07
C CYS A 16 -0.76 -11.38 0.24
N GLY A 17 -1.30 -10.30 0.81
CA GLY A 17 -1.01 -9.88 2.18
C GLY A 17 -1.89 -10.60 3.21
N VAL A 18 -1.42 -10.69 4.46
CA VAL A 18 -2.26 -11.14 5.58
C VAL A 18 -3.37 -10.13 5.86
N ALA A 19 -4.49 -10.56 6.47
CA ALA A 19 -5.65 -9.71 6.73
C ALA A 19 -5.33 -8.42 7.54
N ALA A 20 -4.25 -8.44 8.33
CA ALA A 20 -3.79 -7.29 9.10
C ALA A 20 -3.10 -6.20 8.24
N MET A 21 -2.79 -6.46 6.96
CA MET A 21 -2.18 -5.48 6.05
C MET A 21 -3.24 -4.57 5.44
N THR A 22 -3.92 -3.81 6.29
CA THR A 22 -4.76 -2.66 5.89
C THR A 22 -3.88 -1.46 5.56
N ILE A 23 -4.39 -0.49 4.80
CA ILE A 23 -3.65 0.75 4.48
C ILE A 23 -3.21 1.48 5.76
N GLU A 24 -4.11 1.61 6.74
CA GLU A 24 -3.79 2.21 8.04
C GLU A 24 -2.67 1.48 8.77
N ALA A 25 -2.74 0.15 8.85
CA ALA A 25 -1.73 -0.64 9.53
C ALA A 25 -0.36 -0.54 8.82
N VAL A 26 -0.36 -0.54 7.49
CA VAL A 26 0.84 -0.33 6.67
C VAL A 26 1.42 1.05 6.93
N TYR A 27 0.62 2.12 6.85
CA TYR A 27 1.10 3.49 7.05
C TYR A 27 1.70 3.67 8.45
N ARG A 28 0.98 3.25 9.49
CA ARG A 28 1.46 3.31 10.87
C ARG A 28 2.79 2.58 11.01
N ARG A 29 2.90 1.36 10.49
CA ARG A 29 4.12 0.57 10.60
C ARG A 29 5.29 1.19 9.84
N CYS A 30 5.05 1.69 8.64
CA CYS A 30 6.06 2.35 7.81
C CYS A 30 6.59 3.62 8.51
N GLU A 31 5.72 4.39 9.15
CA GLU A 31 6.12 5.57 9.93
C GLU A 31 6.94 5.19 11.17
N GLU A 32 6.55 4.14 11.91
CA GLU A 32 7.28 3.64 13.08
C GLU A 32 8.72 3.23 12.75
N VAL A 33 8.93 2.63 11.56
CA VAL A 33 10.26 2.20 11.11
C VAL A 33 11.02 3.30 10.35
N GLY A 34 10.44 4.50 10.24
CA GLY A 34 11.10 5.68 9.70
C GLY A 34 11.09 5.80 8.17
N LEU A 35 10.16 5.13 7.47
CA LEU A 35 9.94 5.41 6.05
C LEU A 35 9.34 6.81 5.86
N ARG A 36 9.66 7.41 4.73
CA ARG A 36 9.26 8.77 4.35
C ARG A 36 8.50 8.82 3.02
N SER A 37 8.70 7.81 2.17
CA SER A 37 8.05 7.72 0.87
C SER A 37 7.81 6.26 0.53
N ILE A 38 6.57 5.89 0.20
CA ILE A 38 6.16 4.51 -0.07
C ILE A 38 5.26 4.38 -1.29
N ALA A 39 5.14 3.17 -1.84
CA ALA A 39 4.13 2.85 -2.84
C ALA A 39 3.39 1.57 -2.47
N ILE A 40 2.07 1.58 -2.68
CA ILE A 40 1.24 0.38 -2.62
C ILE A 40 1.15 -0.21 -4.03
N THR A 41 1.59 -1.45 -4.18
CA THR A 41 1.80 -2.14 -5.46
C THR A 41 1.33 -3.59 -5.37
N ASP A 42 0.08 -3.76 -4.93
CA ASP A 42 -0.63 -5.04 -5.04
C ASP A 42 -0.60 -5.59 -6.48
N HIS A 43 -0.61 -6.93 -6.61
CA HIS A 43 -0.55 -7.57 -7.91
C HIS A 43 -1.75 -7.24 -8.80
N LEU A 44 -1.51 -7.00 -10.09
CA LEU A 44 -2.54 -6.95 -11.13
C LEU A 44 -2.34 -8.09 -12.15
N ASN A 45 -2.40 -9.33 -11.66
CA ASN A 45 -2.22 -10.54 -12.46
C ASN A 45 -3.29 -10.71 -13.55
N ARG A 46 -4.49 -10.15 -13.36
CA ARG A 46 -5.61 -10.24 -14.31
C ARG A 46 -6.41 -8.94 -14.38
N ARG A 47 -6.99 -8.64 -15.55
CA ARG A 47 -7.73 -7.40 -15.78
C ARG A 47 -8.96 -7.24 -14.88
N GLU A 48 -9.59 -8.34 -14.50
CA GLU A 48 -10.78 -8.37 -13.64
C GLU A 48 -10.49 -7.91 -12.20
N GLN A 49 -9.21 -7.81 -11.83
CA GLN A 49 -8.78 -7.32 -10.52
C GLN A 49 -8.66 -5.80 -10.46
N ALA A 50 -8.72 -5.10 -11.60
CA ALA A 50 -8.63 -3.64 -11.65
C ALA A 50 -9.70 -2.92 -10.79
N PRO A 51 -10.96 -3.38 -10.69
CA PRO A 51 -11.94 -2.78 -9.79
C PRO A 51 -11.55 -2.88 -8.31
N THR A 52 -10.89 -3.96 -7.87
CA THR A 52 -10.42 -4.11 -6.48
C THR A 52 -9.40 -3.04 -6.10
N HIS A 53 -8.54 -2.65 -7.05
CA HIS A 53 -7.55 -1.60 -6.85
C HIS A 53 -8.17 -0.21 -6.61
N LEU A 54 -9.43 0.00 -7.00
CA LEU A 54 -10.16 1.22 -6.62
C LEU A 54 -10.37 1.30 -5.11
N ASN A 55 -10.51 0.17 -4.42
CA ASN A 55 -10.65 0.16 -2.96
C ASN A 55 -9.33 0.53 -2.28
N ILE A 56 -8.20 0.03 -2.80
CA ILE A 56 -6.85 0.44 -2.35
C ILE A 56 -6.72 1.96 -2.45
N ARG A 57 -7.03 2.54 -3.62
CA ARG A 57 -6.94 4.00 -3.82
C ARG A 57 -7.87 4.79 -2.91
N LYS A 58 -9.09 4.30 -2.66
CA LYS A 58 -10.05 4.94 -1.75
C LYS A 58 -9.51 4.97 -0.33
N ASP A 59 -8.99 3.84 0.16
CA ASP A 59 -8.43 3.75 1.50
C ASP A 59 -7.17 4.60 1.66
N MET A 60 -6.30 4.63 0.65
CA MET A 60 -5.14 5.54 0.63
C MET A 60 -5.56 7.01 0.72
N ALA A 61 -6.63 7.41 0.02
CA ALA A 61 -7.13 8.78 0.06
C ALA A 61 -7.84 9.12 1.38
N ALA A 62 -8.47 8.14 2.01
CA ALA A 62 -9.17 8.30 3.29
C ALA A 62 -8.24 8.22 4.51
N THR A 63 -7.05 7.63 4.36
CA THR A 63 -6.10 7.41 5.46
C THR A 63 -4.98 8.45 5.42
N PRO A 64 -4.93 9.42 6.34
CA PRO A 64 -3.88 10.42 6.37
C PRO A 64 -2.53 9.80 6.80
N THR A 65 -1.44 10.30 6.24
CA THR A 65 -0.07 9.98 6.65
C THR A 65 0.84 11.17 6.38
N LYS A 66 1.97 11.25 7.09
CA LYS A 66 3.04 12.22 6.87
C LYS A 66 4.04 11.79 5.78
N MET A 67 3.95 10.55 5.30
CA MET A 67 4.79 10.03 4.22
C MET A 67 4.27 10.49 2.86
N GLU A 68 5.16 10.57 1.89
CA GLU A 68 4.77 10.62 0.48
C GLU A 68 4.26 9.24 0.05
N THR A 69 3.12 9.17 -0.62
CA THR A 69 2.51 7.88 -0.99
C THR A 69 2.17 7.82 -2.46
N PHE A 70 2.52 6.71 -3.10
CA PHE A 70 2.20 6.43 -4.49
C PHE A 70 1.33 5.19 -4.62
N PHE A 71 0.52 5.16 -5.67
CA PHE A 71 -0.26 3.99 -6.06
C PHE A 71 0.30 3.43 -7.36
N GLY A 72 0.56 2.13 -7.39
CA GLY A 72 1.00 1.37 -8.56
C GLY A 72 0.47 -0.06 -8.49
N VAL A 73 1.02 -0.93 -9.34
CA VAL A 73 0.74 -2.36 -9.35
C VAL A 73 2.03 -3.14 -9.60
N GLU A 74 2.09 -4.37 -9.11
CA GLU A 74 3.08 -5.37 -9.52
C GLU A 74 2.53 -6.28 -10.62
#